data_AF-A0A0Q5KL44-F1
#
_entry.id   AF-A0A0Q5KL44-F1
#
_cell.length_a   1.000
_cell.length_b   1.000
_cell.length_c   1.000
_cell.angle_alpha   90.00
_cell.angle_beta   90.00
_cell.angle_gamma   90.00
#
_symmetry.space_group_name_H-M   'P 1'
#
loop_
_entity.id
_entity.type
_entity.pdbx_description
1 polymer ?
#
loop_
_entity_poly.entity_id
_entity_poly.type
_entity_poly.pdbx_seq_one_letter_code
_entity_poly.pdbx_strand_id
1 'polypeptide(L)'
;MNAAEQLSPEAQNRLDRLVRATQPEMIRPSGAARLGAGHPKRLYRRLRAAWWATHELLSDFSFEKKFASSDVIAAVRNHERAQSLLAQARRLPRTYLGAKARAQAQDNADVALEVVALLANEANRAPALNGR
;
A
#
# COMPACT_ATOMS: atom_id res chain seq x y z
N MET A 1 29.04 -12.92 26.31
CA MET A 1 29.05 -12.13 25.06
C MET A 1 28.04 -12.78 24.13
N ASN A 2 26.85 -12.20 23.98
CA ASN A 2 25.84 -12.76 23.09
C ASN A 2 26.17 -12.32 21.66
N ALA A 3 26.56 -13.27 20.83
CA ALA A 3 26.54 -13.08 19.39
C ALA A 3 25.09 -12.82 19.01
N ALA A 4 24.75 -11.56 18.75
CA ALA A 4 23.53 -11.25 18.03
C ALA A 4 23.66 -11.95 16.68
N GLU A 5 22.96 -13.07 16.50
CA GLU A 5 22.79 -13.70 15.20
C GLU A 5 22.30 -12.61 14.25
N GLN A 6 23.19 -12.16 13.36
CA GLN A 6 22.83 -11.22 12.32
C GLN A 6 21.84 -11.95 11.42
N LEU A 7 20.57 -11.55 11.53
CA LEU A 7 19.52 -12.02 10.64
C LEU A 7 19.96 -11.73 9.20
N SER A 8 19.72 -12.68 8.30
CA SER A 8 19.93 -12.42 6.88
C SER A 8 19.11 -11.19 6.43
N PRO A 9 19.56 -10.41 5.43
CA PRO A 9 18.83 -9.22 4.96
C PRO A 9 17.35 -9.49 4.63
N GLU A 10 17.04 -10.69 4.13
CA GLU A 10 15.66 -11.13 3.87
C GLU A 10 14.87 -11.39 5.15
N ALA A 11 15.50 -12.00 6.16
CA ALA A 11 14.87 -12.28 7.44
C ALA A 11 14.61 -10.97 8.21
N GLN A 12 15.54 -10.02 8.14
CA GLN A 12 15.37 -8.68 8.69
C GLN A 12 14.22 -7.92 8.02
N ASN A 13 14.18 -7.89 6.67
CA ASN A 13 13.07 -7.27 5.93
C ASN A 13 11.72 -7.91 6.27
N ARG A 14 11.68 -9.24 6.47
CA ARG A 14 10.46 -9.95 6.87
C ARG A 14 10.03 -9.57 8.29
N LEU A 15 10.97 -9.46 9.22
CA LEU A 15 10.73 -9.03 10.59
C LEU A 15 10.19 -7.60 10.61
N ASP A 16 10.83 -6.67 9.91
CA ASP A 16 10.44 -5.26 9.86
C ASP A 16 9.01 -5.09 9.31
N ARG A 17 8.66 -5.85 8.26
CA ARG A 17 7.30 -5.88 7.71
C ARG A 17 6.28 -6.41 8.72
N LEU A 18 6.64 -7.44 9.48
CA LEU A 18 5.80 -8.04 10.53
C LEU A 18 5.59 -7.08 11.69
N VAL A 19 6.65 -6.42 12.15
CA VAL A 19 6.60 -5.41 13.21
C VAL A 19 5.70 -4.26 12.78
N ARG A 20 5.93 -3.67 11.60
CA ARG A 20 5.07 -2.59 11.06
C ARG A 20 3.61 -3.02 10.96
N ALA A 21 3.32 -4.21 10.45
CA ALA A 21 1.94 -4.70 10.29
C ALA A 21 1.20 -5.04 11.60
N THR A 22 1.94 -5.13 12.70
CA THR A 22 1.40 -5.44 14.04
C THR A 22 1.48 -4.26 15.01
N GLN A 23 1.98 -3.10 14.56
CA GLN A 23 1.98 -1.86 15.32
C GLN A 23 0.58 -1.49 15.84
N PRO A 24 0.47 -0.83 17.00
CA PRO A 24 -0.80 -0.40 17.56
C PRO A 24 -1.66 0.41 16.59
N GLU A 25 -1.08 1.37 15.83
CA GLU A 25 -1.80 2.18 14.85
C GLU A 25 -2.39 1.38 13.68
N MET A 26 -1.81 0.22 13.39
CA MET A 26 -2.25 -0.69 12.34
C MET A 26 -3.41 -1.58 12.76
N ILE A 27 -3.72 -1.61 14.06
CA ILE A 27 -4.83 -2.37 14.59
C ILE A 27 -5.83 -1.38 15.13
N ARG A 28 -6.89 -1.13 14.36
CA ARG A 28 -8.03 -0.36 14.84
C ARG A 28 -9.10 -1.36 15.27
N PRO A 29 -9.18 -1.71 16.57
CA PRO A 29 -10.22 -2.59 17.05
C PRO A 29 -11.56 -1.88 16.86
N SER A 30 -12.23 -2.08 15.72
CA SER A 30 -13.64 -1.74 15.64
C SER A 30 -14.37 -2.77 16.48
N GLY A 31 -15.08 -2.33 17.51
CA GLY A 31 -16.03 -3.18 18.22
C GLY A 31 -16.92 -3.90 17.20
N ALA A 32 -16.88 -5.23 17.22
CA ALA A 32 -17.95 -6.09 16.75
C ALA A 32 -18.52 -5.91 15.32
N ALA A 33 -17.72 -5.57 14.31
CA ALA A 33 -18.10 -6.01 12.96
C ALA A 33 -17.70 -7.49 12.85
N ARG A 34 -18.66 -8.41 13.03
CA ARG A 34 -18.49 -9.81 12.62
C ARG A 34 -18.26 -9.81 11.10
N LEU A 35 -17.01 -9.63 10.70
CA LEU A 35 -16.60 -9.75 9.31
C LEU A 35 -16.97 -11.18 8.90
N GLY A 36 -17.98 -11.32 8.03
CA GLY A 36 -18.55 -12.62 7.70
C GLY A 36 -17.49 -13.64 7.28
N ALA A 37 -17.79 -14.93 7.42
CA ALA A 37 -16.85 -16.01 7.13
C ALA A 37 -16.13 -15.80 5.78
N GLY A 38 -14.80 -15.98 5.79
CA GLY A 38 -13.95 -15.79 4.63
C GLY A 38 -13.68 -14.33 4.21
N HIS A 39 -14.21 -13.32 4.91
CA HIS A 39 -13.95 -11.92 4.61
C HIS A 39 -12.44 -11.58 4.57
N PRO A 40 -11.60 -12.02 5.53
CA PRO A 40 -10.15 -11.76 5.45
C PRO A 40 -9.51 -12.31 4.19
N LYS A 41 -9.94 -13.50 3.73
CA LYS A 41 -9.43 -14.13 2.50
C LYS A 41 -9.86 -13.37 1.25
N ARG A 42 -11.12 -12.92 1.19
CA ARG A 42 -11.64 -12.09 0.09
C ARG A 42 -10.91 -10.74 0.03
N LEU A 43 -10.73 -10.09 1.18
CA LEU A 43 -10.00 -8.84 1.27
C LEU A 43 -8.53 -9.01 0.84
N TYR A 44 -7.87 -10.08 1.30
CA TYR A 44 -6.49 -10.37 0.89
C TYR A 44 -6.36 -10.57 -0.64
N ARG A 45 -7.31 -11.25 -1.29
CA ARG A 45 -7.31 -11.38 -2.76
C ARG A 45 -7.47 -10.04 -3.47
N ARG A 46 -8.38 -9.19 -3.00
CA ARG A 46 -8.57 -7.82 -3.52
C ARG A 46 -7.33 -6.97 -3.33
N LEU A 47 -6.71 -7.04 -2.15
CA LEU A 47 -5.44 -6.38 -1.84
C LEU A 47 -4.33 -6.83 -2.78
N ARG A 48 -4.25 -8.12 -3.10
CA ARG A 48 -3.24 -8.63 -4.03
C ARG A 48 -3.41 -8.11 -5.45
N ALA A 49 -4.63 -8.08 -5.96
CA ALA A 49 -4.91 -7.48 -7.25
C ALA A 49 -4.62 -5.97 -7.25
N ALA A 50 -4.99 -5.26 -6.17
CA ALA A 50 -4.73 -3.84 -6.03
C ALA A 50 -3.24 -3.52 -5.98
N TRP A 51 -2.48 -4.31 -5.22
CA TRP A 51 -1.03 -4.21 -5.09
C TRP A 51 -0.32 -4.31 -6.44
N TRP A 52 -0.68 -5.30 -7.26
CA TRP A 52 -0.11 -5.46 -8.60
C TRP A 52 -0.41 -4.25 -9.48
N ALA A 53 -1.67 -3.80 -9.53
CA ALA A 53 -2.05 -2.64 -10.33
C ALA A 53 -1.33 -1.35 -9.92
N THR A 54 -1.05 -1.17 -8.62
CA THR A 54 -0.29 -0.01 -8.13
C THR A 54 1.18 -0.07 -8.52
N HIS A 55 1.79 -1.25 -8.44
CA HIS A 55 3.20 -1.43 -8.82
C HIS A 55 3.39 -1.34 -10.33
N GLU A 56 2.41 -1.81 -11.11
CA GLU A 56 2.37 -1.62 -12.56
C GLU A 56 2.30 -0.14 -12.91
N LEU A 57 1.42 0.64 -12.25
CA LEU A 57 1.37 2.09 -12.43
C LEU A 57 2.68 2.80 -12.04
N LEU A 58 3.32 2.40 -10.94
CA LEU A 58 4.62 2.96 -10.55
C LEU A 58 5.68 2.65 -11.61
N SER A 59 5.72 1.41 -12.10
CA SER A 59 6.62 0.99 -13.17
C SER A 59 6.37 1.83 -14.43
N ASP A 60 5.12 1.96 -14.87
CA ASP A 60 4.74 2.72 -16.06
C ASP A 60 5.16 4.19 -16.00
N PHE A 61 5.11 4.80 -14.81
CA PHE A 61 5.52 6.19 -14.60
C PHE A 61 7.02 6.37 -14.34
N SER A 62 7.73 5.28 -14.02
CA SER A 62 9.19 5.32 -13.84
C SER A 62 9.94 5.41 -15.16
N PHE A 63 9.30 5.03 -16.28
CA PHE A 63 9.83 5.21 -17.62
C PHE A 63 9.32 6.52 -18.22
N GLU A 64 10.18 7.24 -18.97
CA GLU A 64 9.90 8.54 -19.58
C GLU A 64 8.69 8.49 -20.54
N LYS A 65 7.50 8.59 -19.99
CA LYS A 65 6.25 8.71 -20.73
C LYS A 65 5.77 10.16 -20.66
N LYS A 66 5.23 10.66 -21.78
CA LYS A 66 4.49 11.93 -21.76
C LYS A 66 3.24 11.74 -20.91
N PHE A 67 3.16 12.45 -19.79
CA PHE A 67 2.03 12.37 -18.87
C PHE A 67 0.79 13.07 -19.44
N ALA A 68 -0.35 12.42 -19.31
CA ALA A 68 -1.66 12.96 -19.66
C ALA A 68 -2.49 13.25 -18.41
N SER A 69 -3.48 14.14 -18.51
CA SER A 69 -4.38 14.44 -17.40
C SER A 69 -5.15 13.21 -16.88
N SER A 70 -5.34 12.20 -17.74
CA SER A 70 -5.91 10.90 -17.35
C SER A 70 -5.04 10.14 -16.35
N ASP A 71 -3.73 10.31 -16.40
CA ASP A 71 -2.78 9.62 -15.52
C ASP A 71 -2.88 10.16 -14.08
N VAL A 72 -3.07 11.48 -13.93
CA VAL A 72 -3.34 12.13 -12.65
C VAL A 72 -4.61 11.58 -12.01
N ILE A 73 -5.70 11.50 -12.80
CA ILE A 73 -6.97 10.94 -12.32
C ILE A 73 -6.80 9.47 -11.90
N ALA A 74 -6.06 8.68 -12.68
CA ALA A 74 -5.79 7.28 -12.38
C ALA A 74 -4.99 7.12 -11.07
N ALA A 75 -3.96 7.93 -10.85
CA ALA A 75 -3.15 7.91 -9.64
C ALA A 75 -3.94 8.31 -8.39
N VAL A 76 -4.74 9.39 -8.45
CA VAL A 76 -5.60 9.81 -7.34
C VAL A 76 -6.60 8.70 -6.98
N ARG A 77 -7.30 8.15 -7.98
CA ARG A 77 -8.22 7.02 -7.77
C ARG A 77 -7.52 5.80 -7.19
N ASN A 78 -6.30 5.53 -7.63
CA ASN A 78 -5.50 4.44 -7.08
C ASN A 78 -5.16 4.69 -5.60
N HIS A 79 -4.72 5.91 -5.26
CA HIS A 79 -4.42 6.31 -3.89
C HIS A 79 -5.64 6.17 -2.96
N GLU A 80 -6.80 6.71 -3.37
CA GLU A 80 -8.06 6.59 -2.61
C GLU A 80 -8.44 5.12 -2.38
N ARG A 81 -8.34 4.30 -3.42
CA ARG A 81 -8.59 2.86 -3.33
C ARG A 81 -7.62 2.18 -2.37
N ALA A 82 -6.33 2.51 -2.42
CA ALA A 82 -5.31 1.96 -1.53
C ALA A 82 -5.59 2.32 -0.06
N GLN A 83 -5.95 3.58 0.22
CA GLN A 83 -6.34 4.05 1.55
C GLN A 83 -7.60 3.34 2.06
N SER A 84 -8.62 3.17 1.21
CA SER A 84 -9.85 2.45 1.56
C SER A 84 -9.56 0.98 1.93
N LEU A 85 -8.67 0.33 1.19
CA LEU A 85 -8.25 -1.05 1.47
C LEU A 85 -7.41 -1.15 2.75
N LEU A 86 -6.53 -0.19 3.02
CA LEU A 86 -5.79 -0.09 4.28
C LEU A 86 -6.73 0.10 5.47
N ALA A 87 -7.73 0.97 5.35
CA ALA A 87 -8.75 1.17 6.39
C ALA A 87 -9.53 -0.12 6.68
N GLN A 88 -9.87 -0.90 5.65
CA GLN A 88 -10.50 -2.22 5.80
C GLN A 88 -9.54 -3.23 6.45
N ALA A 89 -8.27 -3.26 6.04
CA ALA A 89 -7.28 -4.18 6.58
C ALA A 89 -6.99 -3.93 8.06
N ARG A 90 -6.98 -2.66 8.49
CA ARG A 90 -6.80 -2.27 9.90
C ARG A 90 -7.89 -2.78 10.84
N ARG A 91 -9.08 -3.14 10.30
CA ARG A 91 -10.20 -3.74 11.04
C ARG A 91 -10.09 -5.26 11.17
N LEU A 92 -9.15 -5.90 10.47
CA LEU A 92 -8.97 -7.35 10.56
C LEU A 92 -8.48 -7.76 11.97
N PRO A 93 -8.87 -8.94 12.46
CA PRO A 93 -8.41 -9.44 13.75
C PRO A 93 -6.88 -9.65 13.77
N ARG A 94 -6.32 -9.84 14.97
CA ARG A 94 -4.90 -10.15 15.20
C ARG A 94 -4.58 -11.62 14.85
N THR A 95 -4.86 -12.02 13.63
CA THR A 95 -4.51 -13.34 13.07
C THR A 95 -3.35 -13.20 12.10
N TYR A 96 -2.68 -14.32 11.77
CA TYR A 96 -1.61 -14.35 10.76
C TYR A 96 -2.06 -13.75 9.41
N LEU A 97 -3.23 -14.19 8.90
CA LEU A 97 -3.77 -13.65 7.65
C LEU A 97 -4.15 -12.17 7.77
N GLY A 98 -4.63 -11.74 8.95
CA GLY A 98 -4.89 -10.32 9.24
C GLY A 98 -3.61 -9.48 9.19
N ALA A 99 -2.53 -9.96 9.80
CA ALA A 99 -1.23 -9.30 9.75
C ALA A 99 -0.69 -9.22 8.32
N LYS A 100 -0.78 -10.32 7.54
CA LYS A 100 -0.34 -10.33 6.14
C LYS A 100 -1.14 -9.36 5.26
N ALA A 101 -2.45 -9.28 5.45
CA ALA A 101 -3.30 -8.32 4.74
C ALA A 101 -2.97 -6.88 5.13
N ARG A 102 -2.73 -6.58 6.41
CA ARG A 102 -2.30 -5.25 6.86
C ARG A 102 -0.96 -4.85 6.27
N ALA A 103 0.04 -5.74 6.30
CA ALA A 103 1.35 -5.50 5.71
C ALA A 103 1.24 -5.12 4.24
N GLN A 104 0.49 -5.91 3.46
CA GLN A 104 0.33 -5.70 2.03
C GLN A 104 -0.52 -4.47 1.71
N ALA A 105 -1.50 -4.13 2.56
CA ALA A 105 -2.30 -2.91 2.39
C ALA A 105 -1.50 -1.65 2.68
N GLN A 106 -0.63 -1.68 3.69
CA GLN A 106 0.27 -0.59 4.03
C GLN A 106 1.26 -0.35 2.88
N ASP A 107 1.95 -1.41 2.45
CA ASP A 107 2.89 -1.37 1.33
C ASP A 107 2.23 -0.82 0.06
N ASN A 108 1.02 -1.28 -0.26
CA ASN A 108 0.25 -0.75 -1.39
C ASN A 108 -0.12 0.75 -1.23
N ALA A 109 -0.42 1.21 -0.01
CA ALA A 109 -0.75 2.61 0.25
C ALA A 109 0.49 3.51 0.16
N ASP A 110 1.64 3.02 0.64
CA ASP A 110 2.92 3.72 0.57
C ASP A 110 3.34 3.90 -0.90
N VAL A 111 3.27 2.83 -1.71
CA VAL A 111 3.57 2.88 -3.15
C VAL A 111 2.58 3.77 -3.90
N ALA A 112 1.28 3.72 -3.55
CA ALA A 112 0.29 4.60 -4.19
C ALA A 112 0.53 6.08 -3.87
N LEU A 113 1.08 6.40 -2.69
CA LEU A 113 1.50 7.77 -2.37
C LEU A 113 2.70 8.20 -3.21
N GLU A 114 3.68 7.31 -3.40
CA GLU A 114 4.84 7.56 -4.27
C GLU A 114 4.43 7.84 -5.72
N VAL A 115 3.49 7.06 -6.26
CA VAL A 115 2.91 7.29 -7.60
C VAL A 115 2.34 8.71 -7.73
N VAL A 116 1.57 9.18 -6.73
CA VAL A 116 1.01 10.54 -6.73
C VAL A 116 2.12 11.60 -6.62
N ALA A 117 3.14 11.36 -5.79
CA ALA A 117 4.25 12.28 -5.62
C ALA A 117 5.09 12.43 -6.90
N LEU A 118 5.32 11.34 -7.64
CA LEU A 118 5.98 11.37 -8.95
C LEU A 118 5.21 12.22 -9.95
N LEU A 119 3.90 12.02 -10.07
CA LEU A 119 3.07 12.83 -10.97
C LEU A 119 3.03 14.30 -10.58
N ALA A 120 2.94 14.60 -9.27
CA ALA A 120 2.96 15.98 -8.80
C ALA A 120 4.31 16.66 -9.11
N ASN A 121 5.42 15.95 -8.92
CA ASN A 121 6.75 16.45 -9.26
C ASN A 121 6.88 16.71 -10.77
N GLU A 122 6.35 15.83 -11.61
CA GLU A 122 6.41 16.04 -13.04
C GLU A 122 5.50 17.17 -13.52
N ALA A 123 4.27 17.27 -12.99
CA ALA A 123 3.39 18.39 -13.27
C ALA A 123 4.05 19.73 -12.91
N ASN A 124 4.80 19.79 -11.80
CA ASN A 124 5.57 20.96 -11.42
C ASN A 124 6.75 21.25 -12.38
N ARG A 125 7.36 20.23 -12.97
CA ARG A 125 8.46 20.36 -13.95
C ARG A 125 7.98 20.75 -15.36
N ALA A 126 6.72 20.46 -15.69
CA ALA A 126 6.10 20.78 -16.97
C ALA A 126 5.12 21.96 -16.84
N PRO A 127 5.58 23.23 -16.89
CA PRO A 127 4.72 24.41 -16.73
C PRO A 127 3.59 24.51 -17.77
N ALA A 128 3.71 23.82 -18.91
CA ALA A 128 2.66 23.72 -19.93
C ALA A 128 1.39 22.96 -19.46
N LEU A 129 1.48 22.15 -18.40
CA LEU A 129 0.33 21.48 -17.77
C LEU A 129 -0.31 22.32 -16.64
N ASN A 130 0.38 23.35 -16.15
CA ASN A 130 -0.07 24.22 -15.07
C ASN A 130 -0.80 25.48 -15.56
N GLY A 131 -1.46 25.36 -16.72
CA GLY A 131 -2.05 26.46 -17.50
C GLY A 131 -2.41 27.71 -16.71
N ARG A 132 -1.67 28.80 -16.97
CA ARG A 132 -2.18 30.16 -16.92
C ARG A 132 -2.49 30.60 -18.34
#